data_AF-A0A2M7JA59-F1
#
_entry.id   AF-A0A2M7JA59-F1
#
_cell.length_a   1.000
_cell.length_b   1.000
_cell.length_c   1.000
_cell.angle_alpha   90.00
_cell.angle_beta   90.00
_cell.angle_gamma   90.00
#
_symmetry.space_group_name_H-M   'P 1'
#
loop_
_entity.id
_entity.type
_entity.pdbx_description
1 polymer ?
#
loop_
_entity_poly.entity_id
_entity_poly.type
_entity_poly.pdbx_seq_one_letter_code
_entity_poly.pdbx_strand_id
1 'polypeptide(L)'
;MIMTQKLFLKRDGGKVVGTDSEKNAGVVVVCLKDNRPAVEKMLLSVFNTQNRITIYFEDLDEALTKDKHLFAGYGEGSGKNNAMDAARGALFSLIKAGGRADETSEFLFLHFACSKDITFYAMVTAMDFLKTRLSADVKIFFGQSYDVEGVDRVKCVMLTSVPGRAKN
;
A
#
# COMPACT_ATOMS: atom_id res chain seq x y z
N MET A 1 -18.79 -4.08 -13.58
CA MET A 1 -17.44 -4.37 -14.12
C MET A 1 -16.43 -3.71 -13.21
N ILE A 2 -15.53 -4.46 -12.57
CA ILE A 2 -14.49 -3.89 -11.70
C ILE A 2 -13.51 -3.15 -12.62
N MET A 3 -13.40 -1.83 -12.49
CA MET A 3 -12.47 -1.03 -13.29
C MET A 3 -11.20 -0.77 -12.48
N THR A 4 -10.07 -1.26 -12.98
CA THR A 4 -8.74 -0.88 -12.48
C THR A 4 -8.25 0.38 -13.20
N GLN A 5 -7.36 1.13 -12.56
CA GLN A 5 -6.71 2.30 -13.12
C GLN A 5 -5.23 2.30 -12.74
N LYS A 6 -4.39 2.85 -13.62
CA LYS A 6 -2.98 3.08 -13.36
C LYS A 6 -2.76 4.47 -12.75
N LEU A 7 -1.86 4.52 -11.79
CA LEU A 7 -1.23 5.72 -11.23
C LEU A 7 0.24 5.67 -11.62
N PHE A 8 0.79 6.80 -12.06
CA PHE A 8 2.18 6.88 -12.51
C PHE A 8 2.94 7.80 -11.56
N LEU A 9 4.02 7.29 -10.96
CA LEU A 9 4.84 8.00 -10.00
C LEU A 9 6.26 8.14 -10.54
N LYS A 10 6.87 9.30 -10.30
CA LYS A 10 8.27 9.55 -10.64
C LYS A 10 8.93 10.42 -9.58
N ARG A 11 10.27 10.38 -9.56
CA ARG A 11 11.06 11.37 -8.84
C ARG A 11 11.17 12.66 -9.65
N ASP A 12 11.06 13.78 -8.95
CA ASP A 12 11.29 15.12 -9.47
C ASP A 12 12.14 15.89 -8.44
N GLY A 13 13.45 15.91 -8.68
CA GLY A 13 14.43 16.34 -7.68
C GLY A 13 14.37 15.49 -6.41
N GLY A 14 14.18 16.14 -5.26
CA GLY A 14 14.07 15.49 -3.95
C GLY A 14 12.64 15.09 -3.55
N LYS A 15 11.68 15.09 -4.48
CA LYS A 15 10.27 14.77 -4.21
C LYS A 15 9.76 13.70 -5.17
N VAL A 16 8.70 13.01 -4.77
CA VAL A 16 7.92 12.09 -5.61
C VAL A 16 6.64 12.79 -6.04
N VAL A 17 6.33 12.74 -7.33
CA VAL A 17 5.15 13.37 -7.92
C VAL A 17 4.40 12.42 -8.85
N GLY A 18 3.11 12.70 -9.07
CA GLY A 18 2.33 12.06 -10.11
C GLY A 18 2.76 12.51 -11.52
N THR A 19 2.50 11.68 -12.52
CA THR A 19 2.63 12.04 -13.93
C THR A 19 1.47 11.45 -14.75
N ASP A 20 1.19 12.02 -15.91
CA ASP A 20 0.12 11.53 -16.78
C ASP A 20 0.59 10.45 -17.77
N SER A 21 1.89 10.13 -17.78
CA SER A 21 2.48 9.22 -18.75
C SER A 21 3.24 8.07 -18.12
N GLU A 22 2.89 6.85 -18.51
CA GLU A 22 3.63 5.64 -18.15
C GLU A 22 5.10 5.67 -18.61
N LYS A 23 5.40 6.36 -19.72
CA LYS A 23 6.76 6.49 -20.26
C LYS A 23 7.69 7.25 -19.30
N ASN A 24 7.14 8.21 -18.58
CA ASN A 24 7.89 9.07 -17.65
C ASN A 24 7.81 8.59 -16.20
N ALA A 25 7.13 7.47 -15.95
CA ALA A 25 6.95 6.90 -14.64
C ALA A 25 8.16 6.05 -14.25
N GLY A 26 8.68 6.26 -13.04
CA GLY A 26 9.60 5.32 -12.40
C GLY A 26 8.86 4.10 -11.85
N VAL A 27 7.66 4.32 -11.31
CA VAL A 27 6.78 3.27 -10.77
C VAL A 27 5.36 3.46 -11.31
N VAL A 28 4.72 2.33 -11.65
CA VAL A 28 3.32 2.26 -12.10
C VAL A 28 2.52 1.50 -11.05
N VAL A 29 1.50 2.13 -10.48
CA VAL A 29 0.65 1.52 -9.46
C VAL A 29 -0.74 1.23 -10.05
N VAL A 30 -1.11 -0.05 -10.11
CA VAL A 30 -2.42 -0.53 -10.56
C VAL A 30 -3.33 -0.66 -9.34
N CYS A 31 -4.44 0.05 -9.32
CA CYS A 31 -5.40 0.02 -8.22
C CYS A 31 -6.84 0.03 -8.73
N LEU A 32 -7.81 -0.18 -7.85
CA LEU A 32 -9.21 0.04 -8.18
C LEU A 32 -9.44 1.52 -8.50
N LYS A 33 -10.23 1.81 -9.55
CA LYS A 33 -10.54 3.17 -9.99
C LYS A 33 -11.05 4.05 -8.84
N ASP A 34 -11.97 3.53 -8.04
CA ASP A 34 -12.57 4.25 -6.92
C ASP A 34 -11.57 4.52 -5.77
N ASN A 35 -10.50 3.71 -5.67
CA ASN A 35 -9.46 3.86 -4.67
C ASN A 35 -8.29 4.72 -5.15
N ARG A 36 -8.16 5.00 -6.46
CA ARG A 36 -7.00 5.69 -7.02
C ARG A 36 -6.67 7.00 -6.28
N PRO A 37 -7.62 7.92 -6.03
CA PRO A 37 -7.29 9.19 -5.37
C PRO A 37 -6.74 8.99 -3.95
N ALA A 38 -7.26 7.99 -3.22
CA ALA A 38 -6.81 7.68 -1.86
C ALA A 38 -5.41 7.04 -1.85
N VAL A 39 -5.17 6.10 -2.77
CA VAL A 39 -3.85 5.48 -2.97
C VAL A 39 -2.82 6.55 -3.33
N GLU A 40 -3.12 7.41 -4.29
CA GLU A 40 -2.24 8.50 -4.72
C GLU A 40 -1.90 9.45 -3.56
N LYS A 41 -2.91 9.94 -2.84
CA LYS A 41 -2.70 10.83 -1.70
C LYS A 41 -1.82 10.18 -0.62
N MET A 42 -2.09 8.91 -0.27
CA MET A 42 -1.30 8.22 0.75
C MET A 42 0.15 8.02 0.30
N LEU A 43 0.38 7.50 -0.91
CA LEU A 43 1.74 7.25 -1.40
C LEU A 43 2.56 8.54 -1.51
N LEU A 44 1.99 9.61 -2.06
CA LEU A 44 2.67 10.89 -2.15
C LEU A 44 2.97 11.47 -0.77
N SER A 45 2.07 11.32 0.21
CA SER A 45 2.33 11.73 1.59
C SER A 45 3.51 10.95 2.18
N VAL A 46 3.49 9.62 2.05
CA VAL A 46 4.53 8.73 2.58
C VAL A 46 5.91 9.05 2.02
N PHE A 47 6.02 9.22 0.70
CA PHE A 47 7.33 9.42 0.06
C PHE A 47 7.88 10.84 0.22
N ASN A 48 7.04 11.82 0.53
CA ASN A 48 7.46 13.23 0.60
C ASN A 48 7.50 13.80 2.03
N THR A 49 7.15 13.02 3.05
CA THR A 49 7.14 13.50 4.44
C THR A 49 8.10 12.71 5.32
N GLN A 50 8.70 13.41 6.30
CA GLN A 50 9.48 12.78 7.36
C GLN A 50 8.53 12.34 8.48
N ASN A 51 7.79 11.25 8.24
CA ASN A 51 6.99 10.61 9.28
C ASN A 51 7.85 9.73 10.20
N ARG A 52 7.22 9.23 11.27
CA ARG A 52 7.90 8.49 12.35
C ARG A 52 8.44 7.14 11.90
N ILE A 53 7.70 6.43 11.04
CA ILE A 53 8.14 5.19 10.41
C ILE A 53 7.76 5.30 8.93
N THR A 54 8.75 5.37 8.06
CA THR A 54 8.55 5.77 6.67
C THR A 54 9.04 4.67 5.73
N ILE A 55 8.24 4.41 4.69
CA ILE A 55 8.68 3.65 3.51
C ILE A 55 9.25 4.68 2.53
N TYR A 56 10.45 4.43 2.03
CA TYR A 56 11.09 5.28 1.06
C TYR A 56 10.73 4.87 -0.37
N PHE A 57 10.85 5.80 -1.31
CA PHE A 57 10.57 5.47 -2.71
C PHE A 57 11.61 4.47 -3.26
N GLU A 58 12.84 4.56 -2.76
CA GLU A 58 13.93 3.61 -2.98
C GLU A 58 13.55 2.18 -2.63
N ASP A 59 12.73 1.97 -1.58
CA ASP A 59 12.32 0.63 -1.18
C ASP A 59 11.43 -0.01 -2.27
N LEU A 60 10.57 0.80 -2.90
CA LEU A 60 9.75 0.37 -4.04
C LEU A 60 10.64 0.07 -5.25
N ASP A 61 11.58 0.97 -5.57
CA ASP A 61 12.53 0.77 -6.67
C ASP A 61 13.34 -0.54 -6.48
N GLU A 62 13.77 -0.85 -5.24
CA GLU A 62 14.51 -2.08 -4.88
C GLU A 62 13.65 -3.34 -5.06
N ALA A 63 12.41 -3.32 -4.59
CA ALA A 63 11.50 -4.47 -4.72
C ALA A 63 11.08 -4.74 -6.18
N LEU A 64 11.24 -3.75 -7.05
CA LEU A 64 10.96 -3.82 -8.47
C LEU A 64 12.21 -4.29 -9.22
N THR A 65 12.55 -5.58 -9.08
CA THR A 65 13.78 -6.15 -9.67
C THR A 65 13.76 -6.19 -11.21
N LYS A 66 12.58 -6.16 -11.86
CA LYS A 66 12.41 -6.22 -13.33
C LYS A 66 11.17 -5.50 -13.90
N ASP A 67 10.09 -5.39 -13.14
CA ASP A 67 8.85 -4.73 -13.58
C ASP A 67 8.66 -3.46 -12.76
N LYS A 68 8.21 -2.37 -13.40
CA LYS A 68 7.85 -1.12 -12.72
C LYS A 68 6.42 -1.14 -12.15
N HIS A 69 5.67 -2.23 -12.35
CA HIS A 69 4.28 -2.34 -11.92
C HIS A 69 4.15 -2.89 -10.50
N LEU A 70 3.38 -2.18 -9.69
CA LEU A 70 2.85 -2.63 -8.42
C LEU A 70 1.33 -2.69 -8.49
N PHE A 71 0.74 -3.63 -7.78
CA PHE A 71 -0.69 -3.62 -7.47
C PHE A 71 -0.88 -2.95 -6.11
N ALA A 72 -1.93 -2.15 -5.99
CA ALA A 72 -2.27 -1.48 -4.75
C ALA A 72 -3.68 -1.81 -4.27
N GLY A 73 -3.74 -2.11 -2.98
CA GLY A 73 -4.95 -2.22 -2.21
C GLY A 73 -5.11 -1.04 -1.26
N TYR A 74 -6.35 -0.61 -1.06
CA TYR A 74 -6.71 0.41 -0.09
C TYR A 74 -7.83 -0.08 0.82
N GLY A 75 -7.75 0.25 2.10
CA GLY A 75 -8.78 -0.06 3.08
C GLY A 75 -8.85 0.99 4.17
N GLU A 76 -10.03 1.09 4.77
CA GLU A 76 -10.29 1.95 5.91
C GLU A 76 -10.91 1.10 7.03
N GLY A 77 -10.68 1.51 8.27
CA GLY A 77 -11.31 0.92 9.43
C GLY A 77 -11.54 1.96 10.51
N SER A 78 -12.53 1.69 11.36
CA SER A 78 -12.90 2.54 12.49
C SER A 78 -13.25 1.72 13.72
N GLY A 79 -13.23 2.35 14.89
CA GLY A 79 -13.56 1.71 16.16
C GLY A 79 -12.53 0.66 16.61
N LYS A 80 -12.97 -0.32 17.40
CA LYS A 80 -12.08 -1.23 18.13
C LYS A 80 -11.15 -2.09 17.24
N ASN A 81 -11.57 -2.39 16.01
CA ASN A 81 -10.84 -3.24 15.06
C ASN A 81 -10.25 -2.47 13.88
N ASN A 82 -10.15 -1.15 13.97
CA ASN A 82 -9.78 -0.26 12.87
C ASN A 82 -8.58 -0.70 12.03
N ALA A 83 -7.45 -1.04 12.65
CA ALA A 83 -6.24 -1.45 11.93
C ALA A 83 -6.43 -2.78 11.19
N MET A 84 -7.11 -3.74 11.82
CA MET A 84 -7.41 -5.04 11.20
C MET A 84 -8.38 -4.89 10.02
N ASP A 85 -9.42 -4.07 10.18
CA ASP A 85 -10.42 -3.83 9.14
C ASP A 85 -9.80 -3.08 7.96
N ALA A 86 -8.95 -2.07 8.23
CA ALA A 86 -8.20 -1.35 7.21
C ALA A 86 -7.26 -2.31 6.44
N ALA A 87 -6.52 -3.18 7.14
CA ALA A 87 -5.63 -4.15 6.51
C ALA A 87 -6.38 -5.18 5.65
N ARG A 88 -7.52 -5.70 6.13
CA ARG A 88 -8.38 -6.61 5.37
C ARG A 88 -8.98 -5.94 4.15
N GLY A 89 -9.45 -4.70 4.30
CA GLY A 89 -9.94 -3.89 3.19
C GLY A 89 -8.86 -3.67 2.14
N ALA A 90 -7.64 -3.33 2.56
CA ALA A 90 -6.50 -3.19 1.66
C ALA A 90 -6.20 -4.49 0.92
N LEU A 91 -6.10 -5.63 1.61
CA LEU A 91 -5.87 -6.93 0.98
C LEU A 91 -6.98 -7.29 -0.03
N PHE A 92 -8.24 -7.07 0.32
CA PHE A 92 -9.36 -7.36 -0.57
C PHE A 92 -9.34 -6.50 -1.83
N SER A 93 -9.08 -5.20 -1.67
CA SER A 93 -8.93 -4.26 -2.78
C SER A 93 -7.73 -4.59 -3.66
N LEU A 94 -6.63 -5.04 -3.07
CA LEU A 94 -5.43 -5.49 -3.76
C LEU A 94 -5.74 -6.65 -4.70
N ILE A 95 -6.43 -7.66 -4.18
CA ILE A 95 -6.83 -8.85 -4.95
C ILE A 95 -7.76 -8.46 -6.10
N LYS A 96 -8.73 -7.58 -5.84
CA LYS A 96 -9.63 -7.06 -6.88
C LYS A 96 -8.91 -6.22 -7.95
N ALA A 97 -7.81 -5.55 -7.58
CA ALA A 97 -6.97 -4.81 -8.52
C ALA A 97 -6.08 -5.73 -9.37
N GLY A 98 -6.08 -7.04 -9.11
CA GLY A 98 -5.29 -8.04 -9.83
C GLY A 98 -3.94 -8.35 -9.19
N GLY A 99 -3.69 -7.90 -7.95
CA GLY A 99 -2.52 -8.30 -7.17
C GLY A 99 -2.77 -9.51 -6.28
N ARG A 100 -1.74 -9.97 -5.56
CA ARG A 100 -1.89 -10.92 -4.44
C ARG A 100 -0.82 -10.73 -3.37
N ALA A 101 -1.16 -11.16 -2.16
CA ALA A 101 -0.26 -11.21 -1.02
C ALA A 101 -0.40 -12.60 -0.39
N ASP A 102 0.46 -13.51 -0.86
CA ASP A 102 0.47 -14.95 -0.54
C ASP A 102 1.92 -15.48 -0.42
N GLU A 103 2.10 -16.79 -0.35
CA GLU A 103 3.41 -17.45 -0.19
C GLU A 103 4.41 -17.17 -1.33
N THR A 104 3.96 -16.66 -2.47
CA THR A 104 4.83 -16.32 -3.60
C THR A 104 5.26 -14.86 -3.60
N SER A 105 4.82 -14.09 -2.59
CA SER A 105 5.19 -12.68 -2.44
C SER A 105 6.57 -12.57 -1.85
N GLU A 106 7.51 -11.98 -2.60
CA GLU A 106 8.86 -11.69 -2.10
C GLU A 106 8.87 -10.40 -1.27
N PHE A 107 8.03 -9.44 -1.63
CA PHE A 107 7.93 -8.15 -0.98
C PHE A 107 6.47 -7.78 -0.70
N LEU A 108 6.23 -7.14 0.44
CA LEU A 108 4.95 -6.51 0.74
C LEU A 108 5.20 -5.13 1.36
N PHE A 109 4.61 -4.10 0.77
CA PHE A 109 4.60 -2.76 1.35
C PHE A 109 3.30 -2.55 2.09
N LEU A 110 3.38 -2.06 3.31
CA LEU A 110 2.23 -1.84 4.16
C LEU A 110 2.38 -0.51 4.89
N HIS A 111 1.53 0.45 4.55
CA HIS A 111 1.52 1.74 5.24
C HIS A 111 0.16 2.03 5.87
N PHE A 112 0.18 2.38 7.16
CA PHE A 112 -0.99 2.85 7.89
C PHE A 112 -0.93 4.36 8.10
N ALA A 113 -2.01 5.06 7.74
CA ALA A 113 -2.27 6.41 8.23
C ALA A 113 -3.33 6.31 9.34
N CYS A 114 -3.09 6.94 10.49
CA CYS A 114 -3.99 6.84 11.65
C CYS A 114 -4.09 8.14 12.45
N SER A 115 -5.03 8.21 13.39
CA SER A 115 -4.99 9.25 14.42
C SER A 115 -3.85 8.96 15.42
N LYS A 116 -3.43 9.97 16.19
CA LYS A 116 -2.35 9.83 17.18
C LYS A 116 -2.69 8.87 18.33
N ASP A 117 -3.98 8.64 18.55
CA ASP A 117 -4.49 7.80 19.64
C ASP A 117 -4.44 6.30 19.32
N ILE A 118 -4.20 5.94 18.04
CA ILE A 118 -4.06 4.55 17.62
C ILE A 118 -2.72 4.00 18.08
N THR A 119 -2.79 2.90 18.82
CA THR A 119 -1.59 2.20 19.29
C THR A 119 -0.87 1.50 18.15
N PHE A 120 0.47 1.52 18.21
CA PHE A 120 1.30 0.72 17.31
C PHE A 120 0.97 -0.79 17.41
N TYR A 121 0.56 -1.26 18.59
CA TYR A 121 0.15 -2.65 18.82
C TYR A 121 -1.03 -3.10 17.94
N ALA A 122 -2.00 -2.22 17.67
CA ALA A 122 -3.10 -2.51 16.77
C ALA A 122 -2.61 -2.81 15.34
N MET A 123 -1.58 -2.09 14.88
CA MET A 123 -0.96 -2.29 13.57
C MET A 123 -0.13 -3.58 13.52
N VAL A 124 0.61 -3.90 14.60
CA VAL A 124 1.34 -5.17 14.72
C VAL A 124 0.38 -6.35 14.63
N THR A 125 -0.76 -6.29 15.32
CA THR A 125 -1.79 -7.34 15.26
C THR A 125 -2.33 -7.52 13.83
N ALA A 126 -2.57 -6.43 13.10
CA ALA A 126 -2.98 -6.48 11.70
C ALA A 126 -1.89 -7.05 10.79
N MET A 127 -0.62 -6.72 11.04
CA MET A 127 0.53 -7.26 10.31
C MET A 127 0.73 -8.75 10.57
N ASP A 128 0.58 -9.23 11.80
CA ASP A 128 0.70 -10.65 12.12
C ASP A 128 -0.40 -11.47 11.45
N PHE A 129 -1.61 -10.93 11.34
CA PHE A 129 -2.66 -11.55 10.52
C PHE A 129 -2.24 -11.69 9.04
N LEU A 130 -1.54 -10.71 8.48
CA LEU A 130 -1.05 -10.80 7.09
C LEU A 130 0.06 -11.86 6.97
N LYS A 131 1.00 -11.90 7.91
CA LYS A 131 2.10 -12.90 7.92
C LYS A 131 1.61 -14.35 7.90
N THR A 132 0.44 -14.64 8.48
CA THR A 132 -0.13 -16.00 8.41
C THR A 132 -0.46 -16.48 6.99
N ARG A 133 -0.47 -15.58 6.00
CA ARG A 133 -0.74 -15.87 4.58
C ARG A 133 0.51 -15.80 3.70
N LEU A 134 1.62 -15.29 4.22
CA LEU A 134 2.82 -15.03 3.44
C LEU A 134 3.85 -16.13 3.73
N SER A 135 4.87 -16.22 2.85
CA SER A 135 6.04 -17.05 3.13
C SER A 135 6.83 -16.48 4.30
N ALA A 136 7.63 -17.32 4.97
CA ALA A 136 8.52 -16.87 6.03
C ALA A 136 9.61 -15.90 5.54
N ASP A 137 9.93 -15.97 4.24
CA ASP A 137 11.02 -15.21 3.61
C ASP A 137 10.53 -13.88 3.01
N VAL A 138 9.24 -13.54 3.12
CA VAL A 138 8.72 -12.26 2.62
C VAL A 138 9.36 -11.08 3.34
N LYS A 139 9.88 -10.11 2.59
CA LYS A 139 10.33 -8.83 3.15
C LYS A 139 9.14 -7.87 3.24
N ILE A 140 8.73 -7.55 4.47
CA ILE A 140 7.64 -6.59 4.72
C ILE A 140 8.24 -5.21 5.00
N PHE A 141 7.99 -4.26 4.11
CA PHE A 141 8.27 -2.84 4.34
C PHE A 141 7.07 -2.21 5.04
N PHE A 142 7.28 -1.67 6.22
CA PHE A 142 6.23 -1.13 7.07
C PHE A 142 6.38 0.38 7.28
N GLY A 143 5.29 1.11 7.16
CA GLY A 143 5.21 2.55 7.43
C GLY A 143 4.00 2.94 8.28
N GLN A 144 4.14 4.06 9.01
CA GLN A 144 3.11 4.69 9.82
C GLN A 144 3.15 6.21 9.69
N SER A 145 1.99 6.82 9.43
CA SER A 145 1.80 8.28 9.47
C SER A 145 0.59 8.70 10.30
N TYR A 146 0.60 9.96 10.76
CA TYR A 146 -0.51 10.56 11.49
C TYR A 146 -1.26 11.59 10.63
N ASP A 147 -1.95 11.10 9.60
CA ASP A 147 -2.61 11.92 8.56
C ASP A 147 -4.11 11.56 8.43
N VAL A 148 -4.73 11.17 9.55
CA VAL A 148 -6.16 10.85 9.58
C VAL A 148 -6.85 11.70 10.63
N GLU A 149 -7.80 12.52 10.16
CA GLU A 149 -8.74 13.24 10.99
C GLU A 149 -9.84 12.30 11.51
N GLY A 150 -10.23 12.50 12.77
CA GLY A 150 -11.24 11.70 13.46
C GLY A 150 -10.64 10.67 14.41
N VAL A 151 -11.37 10.42 15.50
CA VAL A 151 -11.00 9.46 16.54
C VAL A 151 -11.18 8.04 16.00
N ASP A 152 -10.26 7.15 16.38
CA ASP A 152 -10.31 5.72 16.07
C ASP A 152 -10.30 5.34 14.58
N ARG A 153 -9.87 6.23 13.68
CA ARG A 153 -9.81 5.95 12.24
C ARG A 153 -8.41 5.53 11.79
N VAL A 154 -8.38 4.51 10.93
CA VAL A 154 -7.15 4.00 10.31
C VAL A 154 -7.41 3.80 8.81
N LYS A 155 -6.45 4.24 8.00
CA LYS A 155 -6.38 3.98 6.56
C LYS A 155 -5.14 3.14 6.29
N CYS A 156 -5.24 2.24 5.32
CA CYS A 156 -4.17 1.32 4.97
C CYS A 156 -4.00 1.31 3.46
N VAL A 157 -2.76 1.43 3.00
CA VAL A 157 -2.38 1.10 1.63
C VAL A 157 -1.42 -0.08 1.64
N MET A 158 -1.62 -1.01 0.72
CA MET A 158 -0.82 -2.23 0.57
C MET A 158 -0.32 -2.35 -0.86
N LEU A 159 0.98 -2.61 -1.07
CA LEU A 159 1.55 -2.81 -2.40
C LEU A 159 2.25 -4.16 -2.52
N THR A 160 2.14 -4.76 -3.70
CA THR A 160 2.86 -5.98 -4.11
C THR A 160 3.23 -5.89 -5.59
N SER A 161 4.32 -6.50 -6.01
CA SER A 161 4.66 -6.67 -7.43
C SER A 161 4.04 -7.94 -8.03
N VAL A 162 3.45 -8.82 -7.20
CA VAL A 162 2.99 -10.13 -7.67
C VAL A 162 1.61 -10.04 -8.30
N PRO A 163 1.47 -10.40 -9.59
CA PRO A 163 0.16 -10.47 -10.24
C PRO A 163 -0.65 -11.64 -9.71
N GLY A 164 -1.97 -11.44 -9.62
CA GLY A 164 -2.96 -12.46 -9.38
C GLY A 164 -2.98 -13.48 -10.52
N ARG A 165 -3.11 -14.78 -10.20
CA ARG A 165 -3.42 -15.77 -11.24
C ARG A 165 -4.84 -15.50 -11.75
N ALA A 166 -4.98 -15.28 -13.05
CA ALA A 166 -6.29 -15.40 -13.68
C ALA A 166 -6.78 -16.83 -13.40
N LYS A 167 -7.87 -16.98 -12.66
CA LYS A 167 -8.59 -18.25 -12.66
C LYS A 167 -9.20 -18.39 -14.05
N ASN A 168 -8.63 -19.26 -14.87
CA ASN A 168 -9.36 -19.85 -15.99
C ASN A 168 -10.58 -20.61 -15.45
#